data_AF-A0A5Z1EQN6-F1
#
_entry.id   AF-A0A5Z1EQN6-F1
#
_cell.length_a   1.000
_cell.length_b   1.000
_cell.length_c   1.000
_cell.angle_alpha   90.00
_cell.angle_beta   90.00
_cell.angle_gamma   90.00
#
_symmetry.space_group_name_H-M   'P 1'
#
loop_
_entity.id
_entity.type
_entity.pdbx_description
1 polymer ?
#
loop_
_entity_poly.entity_id
_entity_poly.type
_entity_poly.pdbx_seq_one_letter_code
_entity_poly.pdbx_strand_id
1 'polypeptide(L)'
;FDANIADAMGFGSVNKGVVIGGFSTVSAYMSSAGSGFSAGSGYSIGSGKGYSATLTGNATFISTASAASRVYNVSSGSGFSTGSNLSQFATMKTTAFGVKDETAGVTTLKGAMAVMDIAETATTNLDQIRADIGSVQNQLQVTINNITVTQVNVKAAESTIRDVDFAAESANFSKYNILAQSGSYAMSQANAVQQNVLKLLQ
;
A
#
# COMPACT_ATOMS: atom_id res chain seq x y z
N PHE A 1 -42.24 29.26 -5.84
CA PHE A 1 -41.09 28.33 -5.86
C PHE A 1 -41.65 26.93 -5.90
N ASP A 2 -41.42 26.23 -7.02
CA ASP A 2 -41.93 24.88 -7.24
C ASP A 2 -41.21 23.90 -6.32
N ALA A 3 -41.97 23.15 -5.51
CA ALA A 3 -41.42 22.24 -4.49
C ALA A 3 -40.53 21.16 -5.12
N ASN A 4 -40.79 20.83 -6.39
CA ASN A 4 -40.01 19.86 -7.16
C ASN A 4 -38.59 20.35 -7.50
N ILE A 5 -38.41 21.67 -7.66
CA ILE A 5 -37.08 22.28 -7.93
C ILE A 5 -36.26 22.35 -6.63
N ALA A 6 -36.91 22.58 -5.49
CA ALA A 6 -36.25 22.55 -4.18
C ALA A 6 -35.78 21.14 -3.78
N ASP A 7 -36.57 20.11 -4.10
CA ASP A 7 -36.24 18.69 -3.88
C ASP A 7 -35.02 18.24 -4.72
N ALA A 8 -34.98 18.64 -6.00
CA ALA A 8 -33.85 18.37 -6.89
C ALA A 8 -32.53 19.02 -6.44
N MET A 9 -32.60 20.15 -5.73
CA MET A 9 -31.44 20.85 -5.17
C MET A 9 -31.08 20.40 -3.75
N GLY A 10 -31.79 19.41 -3.19
CA GLY A 10 -31.45 18.78 -1.91
C GLY A 10 -31.77 19.59 -0.65
N PHE A 11 -32.39 20.76 -0.76
CA PHE A 11 -32.85 21.54 0.38
C PHE A 11 -34.27 21.10 0.77
N GLY A 12 -34.38 20.27 1.81
CA GLY A 12 -35.68 19.94 2.41
C GLY A 12 -36.56 18.99 1.60
N SER A 13 -35.95 18.01 0.91
CA SER A 13 -36.65 16.86 0.33
C SER A 13 -37.66 16.26 1.32
N VAL A 14 -38.83 15.84 0.84
CA VAL A 14 -39.90 15.20 1.65
C VAL A 14 -39.47 13.90 2.35
N ASN A 15 -38.24 13.43 2.15
CA ASN A 15 -37.64 12.30 2.88
C ASN A 15 -36.32 12.63 3.61
N LYS A 16 -35.84 13.88 3.56
CA LYS A 16 -34.60 14.27 4.26
C LYS A 16 -34.93 15.06 5.52
N GLY A 17 -34.29 14.67 6.62
CA GLY A 17 -34.43 15.35 7.90
C GLY A 17 -33.91 16.79 7.85
N VAL A 18 -34.58 17.73 8.52
CA VAL A 18 -34.08 19.09 8.76
C VAL A 18 -33.95 19.31 10.25
N VAL A 19 -32.90 20.01 10.70
CA VAL A 19 -32.72 20.34 12.12
C VAL A 19 -33.11 21.79 12.36
N ILE A 20 -34.01 22.01 13.30
CA ILE A 20 -34.46 23.35 13.70
C ILE A 20 -34.07 23.56 15.16
N GLY A 21 -33.14 24.49 15.38
CA GLY A 21 -32.68 24.89 16.71
C GLY A 21 -33.56 25.96 17.34
N GLY A 22 -33.61 25.99 18.67
CA GLY A 22 -34.26 27.05 19.45
C GLY A 22 -35.77 26.87 19.67
N PHE A 23 -36.36 25.81 19.13
CA PHE A 23 -37.79 25.50 19.28
C PHE A 23 -37.98 24.05 19.74
N SER A 24 -39.03 23.79 20.52
CA SER A 24 -39.35 22.45 21.04
C SER A 24 -40.38 21.70 20.22
N THR A 25 -41.21 22.40 19.43
CA THR A 25 -42.29 21.82 18.63
C THR A 25 -42.48 22.58 17.31
N VAL A 26 -43.09 21.91 16.33
CA VAL A 26 -43.55 22.54 15.08
C VAL A 26 -44.42 23.76 15.37
N SER A 27 -45.31 23.65 16.35
CA SER A 27 -46.22 24.74 16.71
C SER A 27 -45.49 25.98 17.24
N ALA A 28 -44.47 25.78 18.08
CA ALA A 28 -43.64 26.86 18.60
C ALA A 28 -42.81 27.52 17.49
N TYR A 29 -42.28 26.74 16.54
CA TYR A 29 -41.55 27.28 15.40
C TYR A 29 -42.45 28.09 14.47
N MET A 30 -43.59 27.53 14.05
CA MET A 30 -44.50 28.19 13.10
C MET A 30 -45.22 29.42 13.68
N SER A 31 -45.39 29.49 14.99
CA SER A 31 -45.96 30.66 15.67
C SER A 31 -44.93 31.76 15.93
N SER A 32 -43.63 31.50 15.73
CA SER A 32 -42.59 32.50 15.96
C SER A 32 -42.55 33.58 14.88
N ALA A 33 -42.23 34.81 15.29
CA ALA A 33 -42.10 35.95 14.39
C ALA A 33 -40.94 35.71 13.40
N GLY A 34 -41.18 35.95 12.11
CA GLY A 34 -40.18 35.72 11.06
C GLY A 34 -40.04 34.27 10.60
N SER A 35 -40.83 33.32 11.13
CA SER A 35 -40.86 31.94 10.64
C SER A 35 -41.41 31.78 9.23
N GLY A 36 -42.20 32.77 8.76
CA GLY A 36 -42.93 32.68 7.49
C GLY A 36 -44.21 31.84 7.54
N PHE A 37 -44.54 31.25 8.69
CA PHE A 37 -45.70 30.35 8.90
C PHE A 37 -46.74 30.92 9.88
N SER A 38 -46.66 32.21 10.19
CA SER A 38 -47.59 32.87 11.12
C SER A 38 -49.04 32.86 10.63
N ALA A 39 -50.00 33.10 11.53
CA ALA A 39 -51.41 33.20 11.18
C ALA A 39 -51.63 34.22 10.04
N GLY A 40 -52.40 33.82 9.02
CA GLY A 40 -52.65 34.65 7.82
C GLY A 40 -51.68 34.42 6.65
N SER A 41 -50.57 33.69 6.86
CA SER A 41 -49.61 33.35 5.79
C SER A 41 -50.16 32.38 4.73
N GLY A 42 -51.32 31.76 4.97
CA GLY A 42 -51.83 30.66 4.14
C GLY A 42 -51.11 29.31 4.36
N TYR A 43 -50.04 29.29 5.14
CA TYR A 43 -49.22 28.11 5.44
C TYR A 43 -49.12 27.82 6.95
N SER A 44 -49.92 28.51 7.77
CA SER A 44 -49.97 28.32 9.22
C SER A 44 -50.51 26.95 9.62
N ILE A 45 -50.36 26.61 10.89
CA ILE A 45 -50.97 25.41 11.47
C ILE A 45 -52.48 25.44 11.21
N GLY A 46 -53.03 24.33 10.73
CA GLY A 46 -54.46 24.23 10.41
C GLY A 46 -54.90 24.93 9.12
N SER A 47 -53.99 25.50 8.32
CA SER A 47 -54.31 26.14 7.03
C SER A 47 -54.87 25.21 5.93
N GLY A 48 -55.09 23.92 6.23
CA GLY A 48 -55.52 22.91 5.26
C GLY A 48 -54.45 22.51 4.23
N LYS A 49 -53.32 23.24 4.16
CA LYS A 49 -52.19 22.99 3.24
C LYS A 49 -51.19 21.94 3.75
N GLY A 50 -51.41 21.35 4.93
CA GLY A 50 -50.66 20.19 5.43
C GLY A 50 -49.18 20.42 5.83
N TYR A 51 -48.63 21.63 5.68
CA TYR A 51 -47.20 21.91 5.95
C TYR A 51 -46.76 21.59 7.38
N SER A 52 -47.62 21.81 8.38
CA SER A 52 -47.32 21.43 9.77
C SER A 52 -47.13 19.92 9.92
N ALA A 53 -47.85 19.11 9.14
CA ALA A 53 -47.69 17.65 9.13
C ALA A 53 -46.38 17.25 8.45
N THR A 54 -46.05 17.84 7.29
CA THR A 54 -44.76 17.62 6.61
C THR A 54 -43.57 17.99 7.51
N LEU A 55 -43.64 19.12 8.20
CA LEU A 55 -42.57 19.55 9.11
C LEU A 55 -42.49 18.66 10.36
N THR A 56 -43.61 18.12 10.84
CA THR A 56 -43.60 17.15 11.96
C THR A 56 -42.90 15.85 11.59
N GLY A 57 -43.10 15.37 10.35
CA GLY A 57 -42.46 14.14 9.86
C GLY A 57 -40.96 14.30 9.56
N ASN A 58 -40.54 15.50 9.14
CA ASN A 58 -39.22 15.71 8.57
C ASN A 58 -38.30 16.59 9.42
N ALA A 59 -38.82 17.40 10.34
CA ALA A 59 -37.99 18.27 11.16
C ALA A 59 -37.73 17.69 12.56
N THR A 60 -36.46 17.66 12.92
CA THR A 60 -35.99 17.36 14.27
C THR A 60 -35.72 18.66 15.01
N PHE A 61 -36.58 18.97 15.98
CA PHE A 61 -36.49 20.15 16.83
C PHE A 61 -35.51 19.94 17.99
N ILE A 62 -34.60 20.90 18.20
CA ILE A 62 -33.63 20.94 19.30
C ILE A 62 -33.83 22.25 20.07
N SER A 63 -34.45 22.17 21.25
CA SER A 63 -34.64 23.31 22.15
C SER A 63 -33.56 23.44 23.23
N THR A 64 -32.86 22.34 23.54
CA THR A 64 -31.85 22.28 24.60
C THR A 64 -30.66 21.41 24.17
N ALA A 65 -29.52 21.54 24.84
CA ALA A 65 -28.33 20.72 24.58
C ALA A 65 -28.63 19.21 24.70
N SER A 66 -29.45 18.80 25.68
CA SER A 66 -29.85 17.40 25.87
C SER A 66 -30.67 16.85 24.70
N ALA A 67 -31.46 17.70 24.03
CA ALA A 67 -32.22 17.33 22.84
C ALA A 67 -31.34 17.10 21.59
N ALA A 68 -30.08 17.54 21.62
CA ALA A 68 -29.13 17.31 20.53
C ALA A 68 -28.79 15.81 20.34
N SER A 69 -29.02 14.97 21.35
CA SER A 69 -28.90 13.50 21.27
C SER A 69 -29.80 12.85 20.20
N ARG A 70 -30.82 13.58 19.71
CA ARG A 70 -31.68 13.14 18.59
C ARG A 70 -30.96 13.20 17.24
N VAL A 71 -29.98 14.09 17.09
CA VAL A 71 -29.26 14.36 15.83
C VAL A 71 -27.81 13.92 15.91
N TYR A 72 -27.23 13.95 17.11
CA TYR A 72 -25.82 13.67 17.36
C TYR A 72 -25.63 12.46 18.27
N ASN A 73 -24.50 11.78 18.11
CA ASN A 73 -24.05 10.74 19.03
C ASN A 73 -23.51 11.37 20.31
N VAL A 74 -24.34 11.44 21.34
CA VAL A 74 -23.99 12.05 22.62
C VAL A 74 -23.49 10.97 23.58
N SER A 75 -22.23 11.09 23.98
CA SER A 75 -21.56 10.25 24.98
C SER A 75 -21.07 11.09 26.16
N SER A 76 -20.70 10.43 27.26
CA SER A 76 -20.03 11.09 28.39
C SER A 76 -18.78 11.83 27.90
N GLY A 77 -18.69 13.13 28.17
CA GLY A 77 -17.60 14.00 27.70
C GLY A 77 -17.84 14.71 26.36
N SER A 78 -18.92 14.41 25.64
CA SER A 78 -19.28 15.17 24.42
C SER A 78 -19.89 16.53 24.76
N GLY A 79 -19.69 17.52 23.89
CA GLY A 79 -20.17 18.91 24.08
C GLY A 79 -21.68 19.06 24.32
N PHE A 80 -22.47 18.05 23.93
CA PHE A 80 -23.94 18.02 24.07
C PHE A 80 -24.44 17.18 25.26
N SER A 81 -23.55 16.61 26.06
CA SER A 81 -23.91 15.85 27.26
C SER A 81 -24.29 16.78 28.42
N THR A 82 -25.20 16.34 29.30
CA THR A 82 -25.64 17.14 30.45
C THR A 82 -24.45 17.44 31.38
N GLY A 83 -24.18 18.73 31.62
CA GLY A 83 -23.05 19.19 32.46
C GLY A 83 -21.71 19.34 31.73
N SER A 84 -21.69 19.20 30.41
CA SER A 84 -20.48 19.44 29.60
C SER A 84 -20.12 20.93 29.54
N ASN A 85 -18.87 21.25 29.90
CA ASN A 85 -18.23 22.55 29.63
C ASN A 85 -17.33 22.51 28.38
N LEU A 86 -17.33 21.39 27.65
CA LEU A 86 -16.49 21.21 26.47
C LEU A 86 -17.18 21.78 25.24
N SER A 87 -16.42 22.55 24.46
CA SER A 87 -16.83 22.99 23.14
C SER A 87 -16.42 21.93 22.12
N GLN A 88 -17.42 21.35 21.46
CA GLN A 88 -17.39 20.79 20.09
C GLN A 88 -17.52 19.26 19.89
N PHE A 89 -17.97 18.96 18.66
CA PHE A 89 -17.90 17.74 17.84
C PHE A 89 -18.45 16.44 18.45
N ALA A 90 -19.77 16.27 18.35
CA ALA A 90 -20.36 14.95 18.27
C ALA A 90 -20.60 14.59 16.80
N THR A 91 -20.39 13.33 16.44
CA THR A 91 -20.73 12.85 15.08
C THR A 91 -22.24 12.86 14.90
N MET A 92 -22.71 13.26 13.72
CA MET A 92 -24.13 13.25 13.39
C MET A 92 -24.60 11.80 13.17
N LYS A 93 -25.82 11.50 13.62
CA LYS A 93 -26.51 10.23 13.36
C LYS A 93 -27.06 10.27 11.93
N THR A 94 -26.54 9.42 11.04
CA THR A 94 -27.04 9.26 9.67
C THR A 94 -28.53 8.86 9.65
N THR A 95 -28.94 8.06 10.62
CA THR A 95 -30.34 7.67 10.86
C THR A 95 -31.28 8.84 11.16
N ALA A 96 -30.79 9.93 11.77
CA ALA A 96 -31.61 11.10 12.08
C ALA A 96 -32.01 11.90 10.83
N PHE A 97 -31.36 11.65 9.69
CA PHE A 97 -31.58 12.34 8.43
C PHE A 97 -32.15 11.45 7.32
N GLY A 98 -32.56 10.23 7.65
CA GLY A 98 -33.03 9.26 6.66
C GLY A 98 -31.94 8.80 5.69
N VAL A 99 -30.66 9.04 6.02
CA VAL A 99 -29.53 8.51 5.27
C VAL A 99 -29.44 7.03 5.62
N LYS A 100 -29.75 6.17 4.64
CA LYS A 100 -29.56 4.73 4.77
C LYS A 100 -28.05 4.46 4.72
N ASP A 101 -27.54 3.65 5.63
CA ASP A 101 -26.18 3.13 5.52
C ASP A 101 -26.14 2.29 4.23
N GLU A 102 -25.42 2.77 3.21
CA GLU A 102 -25.14 1.97 2.01
C GLU A 102 -24.21 0.84 2.45
N THR A 103 -24.74 -0.38 2.47
CA THR A 103 -23.99 -1.58 2.85
C THR A 103 -22.78 -1.75 1.93
N ALA A 104 -21.59 -1.96 2.52
CA ALA A 104 -20.39 -2.29 1.75
C ALA A 104 -20.62 -3.56 0.90
N GLY A 105 -20.34 -3.49 -0.40
CA GLY A 105 -20.45 -4.63 -1.32
C GLY A 105 -21.00 -4.26 -2.70
N VAL A 106 -21.28 -5.28 -3.52
CA VAL A 106 -21.77 -5.14 -4.91
C VAL A 106 -23.29 -5.16 -5.04
N THR A 107 -24.02 -5.19 -3.93
CA THR A 107 -25.48 -5.33 -3.92
C THR A 107 -26.23 -4.03 -4.17
N THR A 108 -25.53 -2.88 -4.15
CA THR A 108 -26.08 -1.57 -4.53
C THR A 108 -25.29 -0.98 -5.69
N LEU A 109 -25.94 -0.13 -6.51
CA LEU A 109 -25.30 0.51 -7.67
C LEU A 109 -24.05 1.29 -7.26
N LYS A 110 -24.14 2.09 -6.18
CA LYS A 110 -23.01 2.89 -5.68
C LYS A 110 -21.92 2.01 -5.05
N GLY A 111 -22.30 0.96 -4.32
CA GLY A 111 -21.34 -0.01 -3.78
C GLY A 111 -20.57 -0.73 -4.89
N ALA A 112 -21.25 -1.14 -5.97
CA ALA A 112 -20.62 -1.77 -7.12
C ALA A 112 -19.62 -0.84 -7.83
N MET A 113 -19.95 0.44 -8.01
CA MET A 113 -19.01 1.43 -8.56
C MET A 113 -17.76 1.60 -7.68
N ALA A 114 -17.94 1.73 -6.36
CA ALA A 114 -16.81 1.82 -5.44
C ALA A 114 -15.93 0.55 -5.45
N VAL A 115 -16.52 -0.63 -5.58
CA VAL A 115 -15.78 -1.90 -5.70
C VAL A 115 -15.02 -1.98 -7.04
N MET A 116 -15.53 -1.40 -8.13
CA MET A 116 -14.79 -1.30 -9.40
C MET A 116 -13.52 -0.46 -9.23
N ASP A 117 -13.62 0.71 -8.59
CA ASP A 117 -12.45 1.58 -8.35
C ASP A 117 -11.39 0.88 -7.47
N ILE A 118 -11.85 0.14 -6.45
CA ILE A 118 -10.97 -0.67 -5.59
C ILE A 118 -10.27 -1.76 -6.40
N ALA A 119 -11.00 -2.46 -7.28
CA ALA A 119 -10.44 -3.51 -8.12
C ALA A 119 -9.42 -2.96 -9.11
N GLU A 120 -9.69 -1.81 -9.75
CA GLU A 120 -8.76 -1.14 -10.66
C GLU A 120 -7.47 -0.71 -9.97
N THR A 121 -7.59 -0.19 -8.75
CA THR A 121 -6.44 0.16 -7.91
C THR A 121 -5.63 -1.09 -7.55
N ALA A 122 -6.30 -2.18 -7.18
CA ALA A 122 -5.65 -3.45 -6.85
C ALA A 122 -4.91 -4.06 -8.06
N THR A 123 -5.50 -4.01 -9.26
CA THR A 123 -4.85 -4.47 -10.50
C THR A 123 -3.62 -3.63 -10.83
N THR A 124 -3.71 -2.30 -10.69
CA THR A 124 -2.57 -1.40 -10.93
C THR A 124 -1.41 -1.70 -9.98
N ASN A 125 -1.69 -1.96 -8.70
CA ASN A 125 -0.67 -2.34 -7.73
C ASN A 125 -0.01 -3.68 -8.07
N LEU A 126 -0.79 -4.68 -8.49
CA LEU A 126 -0.24 -5.98 -8.92
C LEU A 126 0.64 -5.84 -10.16
N ASP A 127 0.25 -5.00 -11.12
CA ASP A 127 1.02 -4.76 -12.33
C ASP A 127 2.33 -4.03 -12.03
N GLN A 128 2.34 -3.09 -11.08
CA GLN A 128 3.57 -2.47 -10.59
C GLN A 128 4.52 -3.51 -9.98
N ILE A 129 4.02 -4.39 -9.11
CA ILE A 129 4.82 -5.47 -8.51
C ILE A 129 5.40 -6.40 -9.61
N ARG A 130 4.60 -6.75 -10.62
CA ARG A 130 5.05 -7.57 -11.76
C ARG A 130 6.14 -6.88 -12.57
N ALA A 131 6.01 -5.56 -12.81
CA ALA A 131 7.01 -4.78 -13.50
C ALA A 131 8.34 -4.75 -12.72
N ASP A 132 8.28 -4.56 -11.40
CA ASP A 132 9.46 -4.57 -10.54
C ASP A 132 10.15 -5.94 -10.57
N ILE A 133 9.39 -7.04 -10.45
CA ILE A 133 9.93 -8.40 -10.58
C ILE A 133 10.58 -8.61 -11.95
N GLY A 134 9.93 -8.19 -13.03
CA GLY A 134 10.47 -8.28 -14.38
C GLY A 134 11.77 -7.49 -14.55
N SER A 135 11.87 -6.31 -13.93
CA SER A 135 13.10 -5.50 -13.95
C SER A 135 14.27 -6.21 -13.24
N VAL A 136 14.00 -6.80 -12.07
CA VAL A 136 14.99 -7.56 -11.30
C VAL A 136 15.42 -8.82 -12.05
N GLN A 137 14.50 -9.52 -12.70
CA GLN A 137 14.82 -10.68 -13.54
C GLN A 137 15.78 -10.32 -14.68
N ASN A 138 15.55 -9.20 -15.37
CA ASN A 138 16.46 -8.71 -16.40
C ASN A 138 17.85 -8.39 -15.84
N GLN A 139 17.92 -7.71 -14.70
CA GLN A 139 19.19 -7.41 -14.03
C GLN A 139 19.95 -8.69 -13.63
N LEU A 140 19.24 -9.68 -13.08
CA LEU A 140 19.84 -10.96 -12.72
C LEU A 140 20.38 -11.70 -13.94
N GLN A 141 19.63 -11.72 -15.05
CA GLN A 141 20.07 -12.38 -16.28
C GLN A 141 21.35 -11.73 -16.85
N VAL A 142 21.41 -10.39 -16.88
CA VAL A 142 22.62 -9.66 -17.31
C VAL A 142 23.80 -9.92 -16.36
N THR A 143 23.54 -9.92 -15.06
CA THR A 143 24.54 -10.18 -14.02
C THR A 143 25.12 -11.59 -14.15
N ILE A 144 24.26 -12.59 -14.34
CA ILE A 144 24.68 -13.98 -14.55
C ILE A 144 25.57 -14.08 -15.80
N ASN A 145 25.14 -13.49 -16.93
CA ASN A 145 25.94 -13.51 -18.16
C ASN A 145 27.33 -12.88 -17.96
N ASN A 146 27.41 -11.75 -17.25
CA ASN A 146 28.67 -11.09 -16.95
C ASN A 146 29.56 -11.94 -16.02
N ILE A 147 28.99 -12.53 -14.96
CA ILE A 147 29.71 -13.41 -14.03
C ILE A 147 30.24 -14.64 -14.76
N THR A 148 29.46 -15.27 -15.63
CA THR A 148 29.89 -16.45 -16.39
C THR A 148 31.10 -16.12 -17.29
N VAL A 149 31.06 -15.00 -18.02
CA VAL A 149 32.21 -14.56 -18.83
C VAL A 149 33.43 -14.28 -17.95
N THR A 150 33.24 -13.58 -16.83
CA THR A 150 34.31 -13.28 -15.89
C THR A 150 34.91 -14.55 -15.29
N GLN A 151 34.09 -15.54 -14.94
CA GLN A 151 34.52 -16.81 -14.40
C GLN A 151 35.38 -17.59 -15.39
N VAL A 152 35.01 -17.63 -16.67
CA VAL A 152 35.82 -18.27 -17.73
C VAL A 152 37.18 -17.57 -17.86
N ASN A 153 37.19 -16.24 -17.89
CA ASN A 153 38.43 -15.46 -18.01
C ASN A 153 39.34 -15.64 -16.80
N VAL A 154 38.80 -15.62 -15.58
CA VAL A 154 39.56 -15.83 -14.34
C VAL A 154 40.12 -17.26 -14.31
N LYS A 155 39.33 -18.27 -14.69
CA LYS A 155 39.81 -19.65 -14.71
C LYS A 155 40.89 -19.88 -15.76
N ALA A 156 40.81 -19.24 -16.93
CA ALA A 156 41.85 -19.29 -17.94
C ALA A 156 43.15 -18.59 -17.47
N ALA A 157 43.02 -17.45 -16.80
CA ALA A 157 44.15 -16.76 -16.19
C ALA A 157 44.78 -17.60 -15.06
N GLU A 158 43.97 -18.25 -14.22
CA GLU A 158 44.46 -19.17 -13.19
C GLU A 158 45.18 -20.37 -13.81
N SER A 159 44.61 -20.99 -14.84
CA SER A 159 45.23 -22.11 -15.59
C SER A 159 46.59 -21.72 -16.15
N THR A 160 46.73 -20.50 -16.70
CA THR A 160 48.02 -20.01 -17.21
C THR A 160 49.09 -19.85 -16.11
N ILE A 161 48.68 -19.58 -14.86
CA ILE A 161 49.61 -19.36 -13.74
C ILE A 161 49.93 -20.67 -13.00
N ARG A 162 48.93 -21.54 -12.81
CA ARG A 162 49.05 -22.74 -11.99
C ARG A 162 49.31 -24.01 -12.79
N ASP A 163 48.77 -24.12 -14.00
CA ASP A 163 48.92 -25.34 -14.77
C ASP A 163 50.31 -25.36 -15.43
N VAL A 164 50.98 -26.50 -15.30
CA VAL A 164 52.27 -26.74 -15.96
C VAL A 164 52.02 -27.32 -17.34
N ASP A 165 52.79 -26.86 -18.33
CA ASP A 165 52.80 -27.50 -19.64
C ASP A 165 53.47 -28.86 -19.53
N PHE A 166 52.66 -29.92 -19.63
CA PHE A 166 53.13 -31.31 -19.52
C PHE A 166 54.20 -31.66 -20.56
N ALA A 167 54.15 -31.07 -21.76
CA ALA A 167 55.14 -31.34 -22.79
C ALA A 167 56.52 -30.78 -22.38
N ALA A 168 56.55 -29.56 -21.86
CA ALA A 168 57.78 -28.93 -21.37
C ALA A 168 58.33 -29.62 -20.11
N GLU A 169 57.45 -29.94 -19.15
CA GLU A 169 57.85 -30.61 -17.90
C GLU A 169 58.32 -32.05 -18.16
N SER A 170 57.67 -32.78 -19.06
CA SER A 170 58.11 -34.13 -19.46
C SER A 170 59.49 -34.11 -20.12
N ALA A 171 59.76 -33.13 -20.99
CA ALA A 171 61.08 -32.96 -21.60
C ALA A 171 62.16 -32.63 -20.55
N ASN A 172 61.85 -31.76 -19.59
CA ASN A 172 62.75 -31.45 -18.48
C ASN A 172 62.99 -32.66 -17.57
N PHE A 173 61.93 -33.39 -17.20
CA PHE A 173 62.03 -34.61 -16.41
C PHE A 173 62.92 -35.65 -17.11
N SER A 174 62.71 -35.90 -18.41
CA SER A 174 63.56 -36.79 -19.20
C SER A 174 65.02 -36.31 -19.25
N LYS A 175 65.24 -35.00 -19.44
CA LYS A 175 66.59 -34.41 -19.41
C LYS A 175 67.27 -34.63 -18.05
N TYR A 176 66.59 -34.38 -16.94
CA TYR A 176 67.13 -34.60 -15.60
C TYR A 176 67.38 -36.08 -15.30
N ASN A 177 66.53 -36.97 -15.80
CA ASN A 177 66.72 -38.42 -15.67
C ASN A 177 67.98 -38.88 -16.42
N ILE A 178 68.14 -38.45 -17.68
CA ILE A 178 69.34 -38.72 -18.48
C ILE A 178 70.58 -38.12 -17.82
N LEU A 179 70.49 -36.91 -17.27
CA LEU A 179 71.60 -36.25 -16.57
C LEU A 179 71.99 -36.99 -15.29
N ALA A 180 71.03 -37.49 -14.52
CA ALA A 180 71.28 -38.28 -13.31
C ALA A 180 71.96 -39.61 -13.65
N GLN A 181 71.50 -40.31 -14.69
CA GLN A 181 72.13 -41.54 -15.17
C GLN A 181 73.55 -41.28 -15.70
N SER A 182 73.73 -40.22 -16.50
CA SER A 182 75.03 -39.82 -17.05
C SER A 182 76.00 -39.35 -15.96
N GLY A 183 75.51 -38.64 -14.94
CA GLY A 183 76.30 -38.20 -13.79
C GLY A 183 76.78 -39.36 -12.93
N SER A 184 75.91 -40.35 -12.69
CA SER A 184 76.29 -41.60 -12.02
C SER A 184 77.36 -42.37 -12.81
N TYR A 185 77.20 -42.47 -14.14
CA TYR A 185 78.19 -43.08 -15.02
C TYR A 185 79.54 -42.33 -14.99
N ALA A 186 79.52 -41.01 -15.12
CA ALA A 186 80.71 -40.16 -15.06
C ALA A 186 81.43 -40.28 -13.71
N MET A 187 80.68 -40.34 -12.60
CA MET A 187 81.25 -40.52 -11.26
C MET A 187 81.91 -41.90 -11.12
N SER A 188 81.28 -42.95 -11.66
CA SER A 188 81.87 -44.29 -11.69
C SER A 188 83.17 -44.34 -12.50
N GLN A 189 83.21 -43.66 -13.64
CA GLN A 189 84.40 -43.55 -14.50
C GLN A 189 85.51 -42.74 -13.83
N ALA A 190 85.19 -41.62 -13.18
CA ALA A 190 86.17 -40.80 -12.46
C ALA A 190 86.83 -41.58 -11.33
N ASN A 191 86.05 -42.35 -10.56
CA ASN A 191 86.57 -43.24 -9.52
C ASN A 191 87.50 -44.32 -10.09
N ALA A 192 87.15 -44.93 -11.23
CA ALA A 192 88.00 -45.92 -11.89
C ALA A 192 89.32 -45.31 -12.41
N VAL A 193 89.30 -44.09 -12.95
CA VAL A 193 90.50 -43.38 -13.39
C VAL A 193 91.43 -43.07 -12.20
N GLN A 194 90.89 -42.63 -11.06
CA GLN A 194 91.69 -42.40 -9.86
C GLN A 194 92.41 -43.67 -9.38
N GLN A 195 91.73 -44.82 -9.40
CA GLN A 195 92.34 -46.11 -9.06
C GLN A 195 93.44 -46.53 -10.07
N ASN A 196 93.26 -46.24 -11.36
CA ASN A 196 94.27 -46.51 -12.37
C ASN A 196 95.51 -45.63 -12.20
N VAL A 197 95.37 -44.36 -11.80
CA VAL A 197 96.49 -43.48 -11.47
C VAL A 197 97.28 -44.00 -10.26
N LEU A 198 96.59 -44.46 -9.22
CA LEU A 198 97.22 -45.09 -8.04
C LEU A 198 97.97 -46.39 -8.39
N LYS A 199 97.53 -47.12 -9.42
CA LYS A 199 98.25 -48.29 -9.96
C LYS A 199 99.50 -47.94 -10.77
N LEU A 200 99.56 -46.75 -11.36
CA LEU A 200 100.69 -46.27 -12.17
C LEU A 200 101.79 -45.60 -11.33
N LEU A 201 101.50 -45.25 -10.06
CA LEU A 201 102.43 -44.63 -9.12
C LEU A 201 103.06 -45.62 -8.13
N GLN A 202 102.70 -46.91 -8.21
CA GLN A 202 103.30 -48.03 -7.48
C GLN A 202 104.21 -48.82 -8.41
#